data_AF-A0A9F2REX5-F1
#
_entry.id   AF-A0A9F2REX5-F1
#
_cell.length_a   1.000
_cell.length_b   1.000
_cell.length_c   1.000
_cell.angle_alpha   90.00
_cell.angle_beta   90.00
_cell.angle_gamma   90.00
#
_symmetry.space_group_name_H-M   'P 1'
#
loop_
_entity.id
_entity.type
_entity.pdbx_description
1 polymer ?
#
loop_
_entity_poly.entity_id
_entity_poly.type
_entity_poly.pdbx_seq_one_letter_code
_entity_poly.pdbx_strand_id
1 'polypeptide(L)'
;MSAPLAVISAASLWGPYKDIWQAVVNAIWKRQPEAIHLLDQILKKHKPDFISLFRNPPKNAQQHEKVQKANTEGVAIQGQQGTRLLPEQLIKEAFILSDLFDIGELAAVELLLAGEHQQPRFPGLTRGLVAVLLYWDGKRCIANSLRTLIQSRRGKTWTLELSPELVSITAHFTDELMEQGLTHKILTLVSQIDVNTEFEKLQKERGLGSEKHRKE
;
A
#
# COMPACT_ATOMS: atom_id res chain seq x y z
N MET A 1 15.39 18.53 -9.33
CA MET A 1 15.70 17.37 -8.44
C MET A 1 14.43 16.82 -7.78
N SER A 2 13.39 16.51 -8.57
CA SER A 2 12.01 16.22 -8.09
C SER A 2 11.59 14.74 -8.25
N ALA A 3 12.44 13.93 -8.89
CA ALA A 3 12.15 12.53 -9.21
C ALA A 3 12.00 11.57 -8.01
N PRO A 4 12.68 11.73 -6.85
CA PRO A 4 12.60 10.74 -5.77
C PRO A 4 11.25 10.72 -5.06
N LEU A 5 10.63 11.89 -4.84
CA LEU A 5 9.36 12.03 -4.15
C LEU A 5 8.19 11.50 -4.98
N ALA A 6 8.26 11.66 -6.31
CA ALA A 6 7.25 11.15 -7.23
C ALA A 6 7.18 9.62 -7.22
N VAL A 7 8.33 8.93 -7.11
CA VAL A 7 8.39 7.45 -7.03
C VAL A 7 7.72 6.93 -5.75
N ILE A 8 7.88 7.62 -4.63
CA ILE A 8 7.27 7.23 -3.36
C ILE A 8 5.75 7.36 -3.43
N SER A 9 5.25 8.46 -4.00
CA SER A 9 3.81 8.69 -4.19
C SER A 9 3.20 7.77 -5.26
N ALA A 10 4.01 7.35 -6.23
CA ALA A 10 3.59 6.45 -7.31
C ALA A 10 3.68 4.96 -6.97
N ALA A 11 4.31 4.58 -5.86
CA ALA A 11 4.36 3.18 -5.43
C ALA A 11 2.94 2.68 -5.16
N SER A 12 2.36 1.98 -6.13
CA SER A 12 0.94 1.61 -6.20
C SER A 12 0.39 0.92 -4.96
N LEU A 13 1.25 0.28 -4.17
CA LEU A 13 0.91 -0.50 -2.98
C LEU A 13 1.22 0.18 -1.63
N TRP A 14 1.86 1.35 -1.61
CA TRP A 14 2.25 2.01 -0.36
C TRP A 14 1.99 3.52 -0.33
N GLY A 15 2.50 4.26 -1.32
CA GLY A 15 2.40 5.73 -1.38
C GLY A 15 0.96 6.23 -1.27
N PRO A 16 0.07 5.84 -2.20
CA PRO A 16 -1.32 6.25 -2.18
C PRO A 16 -2.04 5.84 -0.89
N TYR A 17 -1.74 4.66 -0.35
CA TYR A 17 -2.37 4.17 0.88
C TYR A 17 -1.95 4.98 2.11
N LYS A 18 -0.70 5.43 2.13
CA LYS A 18 -0.19 6.32 3.17
C LYS A 18 -0.80 7.72 3.06
N ASP A 19 -0.99 8.23 1.84
CA ASP A 19 -1.65 9.51 1.59
C ASP A 19 -3.13 9.47 2.05
N ILE A 20 -3.84 8.38 1.77
CA ILE A 20 -5.20 8.13 2.28
C ILE A 20 -5.21 8.18 3.82
N TRP A 21 -4.31 7.42 4.45
CA TRP A 21 -4.23 7.40 5.91
C TRP A 21 -3.92 8.77 6.50
N GLN A 22 -3.00 9.53 5.89
CA GLN A 22 -2.66 10.87 6.35
C GLN A 22 -3.83 11.85 6.22
N ALA A 23 -4.61 11.75 5.14
CA ALA A 23 -5.82 12.54 4.95
C ALA A 23 -6.88 12.23 6.02
N VAL A 24 -7.11 10.94 6.30
CA VAL A 24 -8.00 10.47 7.37
C VAL A 24 -7.54 10.99 8.74
N VAL A 25 -6.24 10.91 9.04
CA VAL A 25 -5.68 11.42 10.30
C VAL A 25 -5.87 12.93 10.42
N ASN A 26 -5.59 13.70 9.37
CA ASN A 26 -5.70 15.16 9.43
C ASN A 26 -7.15 15.62 9.60
N ALA A 27 -8.09 14.99 8.87
CA ALA A 27 -9.50 15.35 8.93
C ALA A 27 -10.19 14.87 10.21
N ILE A 28 -9.98 13.61 10.63
CA ILE A 28 -10.73 12.99 11.73
C ILE A 28 -10.01 13.16 13.07
N TRP A 29 -8.72 12.82 13.15
CA TRP A 29 -7.98 12.83 14.42
C TRP A 29 -7.46 14.22 14.78
N LYS A 30 -6.93 14.98 13.81
CA LYS A 30 -6.43 16.34 14.04
C LYS A 30 -7.50 17.42 13.84
N ARG A 31 -8.68 17.05 13.31
CA ARG A 31 -9.84 17.95 13.12
C ARG A 31 -9.50 19.21 12.32
N GLN A 32 -8.65 19.08 11.30
CA GLN A 32 -8.27 20.21 10.44
C GLN A 32 -9.38 20.47 9.41
N PRO A 33 -10.01 21.67 9.40
CA PRO A 33 -11.13 21.96 8.50
C PRO A 33 -10.71 21.94 7.03
N GLU A 34 -9.48 22.37 6.71
CA GLU A 34 -8.95 22.37 5.34
C GLU A 34 -8.75 20.94 4.79
N ALA A 35 -8.61 19.95 5.68
CA ALA A 35 -8.41 18.56 5.32
C ALA A 35 -9.71 17.85 4.93
N ILE A 36 -10.89 18.43 5.22
CA ILE A 36 -12.19 17.79 4.92
C ILE A 36 -12.40 17.68 3.41
N HIS A 37 -12.16 18.78 2.67
CA HIS A 37 -12.29 18.77 1.21
C HIS A 37 -11.30 17.81 0.55
N LEU A 38 -10.05 17.80 1.03
CA LEU A 38 -9.01 16.89 0.56
C LEU A 38 -9.39 15.43 0.83
N LEU A 39 -9.95 15.13 1.99
CA LEU A 39 -10.43 13.80 2.34
C LEU A 39 -11.51 13.33 1.36
N ASP A 40 -12.53 14.15 1.08
CA ASP A 40 -13.61 13.78 0.15
C ASP A 40 -13.08 13.45 -1.26
N GLN A 41 -12.15 14.26 -1.78
CA GLN A 41 -11.50 14.00 -3.07
C GLN A 41 -10.71 12.68 -3.07
N ILE A 42 -9.92 12.44 -2.02
CA ILE A 42 -9.11 11.23 -1.88
C ILE A 42 -9.99 9.98 -1.76
N LEU A 43 -11.05 10.04 -0.96
CA LEU A 43 -12.00 8.92 -0.79
C LEU A 43 -12.69 8.58 -2.12
N LYS A 44 -13.13 9.58 -2.87
CA LYS A 44 -13.72 9.38 -4.21
C LYS A 44 -12.73 8.74 -5.19
N LYS A 45 -11.49 9.25 -5.22
CA LYS A 45 -10.43 8.73 -6.09
C LYS A 45 -10.06 7.28 -5.77
N HIS A 46 -9.95 6.95 -4.48
CA HIS A 46 -9.46 5.66 -4.01
C HIS A 46 -10.59 4.69 -3.57
N LYS A 47 -11.85 5.00 -3.88
CA LYS A 47 -12.99 4.10 -3.63
C LYS A 47 -12.76 2.68 -4.17
N PRO A 48 -12.20 2.45 -5.37
CA PRO A 48 -11.92 1.10 -5.86
C PRO A 48 -10.94 0.30 -4.98
N ASP A 49 -9.98 0.97 -4.33
CA ASP A 49 -9.02 0.33 -3.42
C ASP A 49 -9.72 -0.20 -2.15
N PHE A 50 -10.71 0.56 -1.64
CA PHE A 50 -11.53 0.11 -0.51
C PHE A 50 -12.53 -0.99 -0.90
N ILE A 51 -13.10 -0.95 -2.11
CA ILE A 51 -14.01 -1.99 -2.60
C ILE A 51 -13.27 -3.30 -2.82
N SER A 52 -12.08 -3.25 -3.42
CA SER A 52 -11.29 -4.45 -3.73
C SER A 52 -10.56 -5.02 -2.51
N LEU A 53 -10.42 -4.23 -1.44
CA LEU A 53 -9.86 -4.54 -0.12
C LEU A 53 -8.75 -5.59 -0.13
N PHE A 54 -7.50 -5.12 -0.05
CA PHE A 54 -6.28 -5.94 -0.03
C PHE A 54 -5.99 -6.74 -1.28
N ARG A 55 -6.82 -6.68 -2.33
CA ARG A 55 -6.49 -7.27 -3.63
C ARG A 55 -5.19 -6.69 -4.19
N ASN A 56 -4.28 -7.57 -4.56
CA ASN A 56 -3.01 -7.21 -5.19
C ASN A 56 -3.22 -6.98 -6.71
N PRO A 57 -2.44 -6.07 -7.34
CA PRO A 57 -2.32 -6.01 -8.79
C PRO A 57 -1.85 -7.37 -9.32
N PRO A 58 -2.56 -8.00 -10.26
CA PRO A 58 -2.21 -9.32 -10.74
C PRO A 58 -0.93 -9.29 -11.58
N LYS A 59 -0.25 -10.44 -11.64
CA LYS A 59 0.87 -10.65 -12.57
C LYS A 59 0.42 -10.54 -14.02
N ASN A 60 1.33 -10.06 -14.87
CA ASN A 60 1.05 -9.85 -16.29
C ASN A 60 2.28 -10.21 -17.13
N ALA A 61 2.10 -11.11 -18.11
CA ALA A 61 3.16 -11.54 -19.01
C ALA A 61 3.87 -10.37 -19.74
N GLN A 62 3.12 -9.32 -20.10
CA GLN A 62 3.70 -8.12 -20.72
C GLN A 62 4.56 -7.31 -19.74
N GLN A 63 4.19 -7.28 -18.46
CA GLN A 63 5.00 -6.62 -17.43
C GLN A 63 6.24 -7.46 -17.11
N HIS A 64 6.08 -8.77 -17.05
CA HIS A 64 7.16 -9.73 -16.87
C HIS A 64 8.27 -9.54 -17.90
N GLU A 65 7.94 -9.55 -19.19
CA GLU A 65 8.93 -9.35 -20.28
C GLU A 65 9.63 -7.98 -20.19
N LYS A 66 8.87 -6.92 -19.89
CA LYS A 66 9.43 -5.57 -19.75
C LYS A 66 10.41 -5.47 -18.58
N VAL A 67 10.07 -6.07 -17.44
CA VAL A 67 10.94 -6.06 -16.25
C VAL A 67 12.16 -6.95 -16.46
N GLN A 68 12.02 -8.07 -17.18
CA GLN A 68 13.15 -8.94 -17.54
C GLN A 68 14.18 -8.21 -18.42
N LYS A 69 13.72 -7.39 -19.37
CA LYS A 69 14.56 -6.58 -20.27
C LYS A 69 14.92 -5.20 -19.71
N ALA A 70 14.58 -4.91 -18.45
CA ALA A 70 14.79 -3.59 -17.85
C ALA A 70 16.27 -3.19 -17.71
N ASN A 71 17.19 -4.15 -17.80
CA ASN A 71 18.63 -3.89 -17.80
C ASN A 71 19.14 -3.28 -19.12
N THR A 72 18.39 -3.42 -20.21
CA THR A 72 18.81 -3.06 -21.58
C THR A 72 17.86 -2.05 -22.23
N GLU A 73 16.55 -2.27 -22.15
CA GLU A 73 15.53 -1.40 -22.74
C GLU A 73 15.02 -0.34 -21.75
N GLY A 74 15.18 -0.60 -20.46
CA GLY A 74 14.66 0.23 -19.37
C GLY A 74 13.14 0.09 -19.19
N VAL A 75 12.64 0.50 -18.02
CA VAL A 75 11.21 0.41 -17.68
C VAL A 75 10.67 1.78 -17.35
N ALA A 76 9.47 2.08 -17.83
CA ALA A 76 8.72 3.27 -17.43
C ALA A 76 8.11 3.04 -16.04
N ILE A 77 8.55 3.84 -15.07
CA ILE A 77 8.04 3.80 -13.69
C ILE A 77 7.06 4.94 -13.51
N GLN A 78 5.93 4.68 -12.84
CA GLN A 78 4.95 5.74 -12.59
C GLN A 78 5.59 6.89 -11.80
N GLY A 79 5.31 8.13 -12.20
CA GLY A 79 5.86 9.34 -11.58
C GLY A 79 7.28 9.73 -12.04
N GLN A 80 7.95 8.94 -12.88
CA GLN A 80 9.20 9.35 -13.53
C GLN A 80 8.98 9.70 -15.01
N GLN A 81 9.69 10.73 -15.50
CA GLN A 81 9.75 11.01 -16.94
C GLN A 81 10.84 10.14 -17.57
N GLY A 82 10.44 9.31 -18.55
CA GLY A 82 11.35 8.44 -19.31
C GLY A 82 11.46 7.01 -18.76
N THR A 83 12.21 6.17 -19.48
CA THR A 83 12.54 4.81 -19.07
C THR A 83 13.79 4.82 -18.18
N ARG A 84 13.78 4.01 -17.12
CA ARG A 84 14.92 3.84 -16.22
C ARG A 84 15.52 2.45 -16.40
N LEU A 85 16.83 2.39 -16.57
CA LEU A 85 17.58 1.14 -16.54
C LEU A 85 17.65 0.60 -15.10
N LEU A 86 17.33 -0.68 -14.93
CA LEU A 86 17.32 -1.34 -13.62
C LEU A 86 18.52 -2.30 -13.49
N PRO A 87 19.25 -2.27 -12.35
CA PRO A 87 20.31 -3.24 -12.09
C PRO A 87 19.76 -4.67 -12.03
N GLU A 88 20.55 -5.65 -12.49
CA GLU A 88 20.15 -7.06 -12.51
C GLU A 88 19.76 -7.59 -11.12
N GLN A 89 20.42 -7.12 -10.06
CA GLN A 89 20.08 -7.49 -8.69
C GLN A 89 18.68 -7.01 -8.29
N LEU A 90 18.28 -5.79 -8.70
CA LEU A 90 16.95 -5.26 -8.41
C LEU A 90 15.87 -6.03 -9.17
N ILE A 91 16.15 -6.41 -10.43
CA ILE A 91 15.25 -7.23 -11.24
C ILE A 91 15.00 -8.59 -10.56
N LYS A 92 16.05 -9.25 -10.08
CA LYS A 92 15.94 -10.52 -9.34
C LYS A 92 15.11 -10.37 -8.06
N GLU A 93 15.36 -9.33 -7.26
CA GLU A 93 14.58 -9.05 -6.05
C GLU A 93 13.11 -8.74 -6.37
N ALA A 94 12.83 -8.07 -7.50
CA ALA A 94 11.46 -7.76 -7.92
C ALA A 94 10.68 -9.02 -8.28
N PHE A 95 11.31 -9.98 -8.95
CA PHE A 95 10.70 -11.28 -9.22
C PHE A 95 10.44 -12.07 -7.94
N ILE A 96 11.38 -12.07 -6.99
CA ILE A 96 11.17 -12.71 -5.68
C ILE A 96 9.97 -12.09 -4.95
N LEU A 97 9.85 -10.75 -4.92
CA LEU A 97 8.69 -10.09 -4.31
C LEU A 97 7.38 -10.35 -5.06
N SER A 98 7.43 -10.37 -6.39
CA SER A 98 6.29 -10.75 -7.26
C SER A 98 5.79 -12.13 -6.90
N ASP A 99 6.69 -13.11 -6.74
CA ASP A 99 6.36 -14.48 -6.37
C ASP A 99 5.91 -14.62 -4.92
N LEU A 100 6.53 -13.89 -3.99
CA LEU A 100 6.22 -13.92 -2.57
C LEU A 100 4.79 -13.43 -2.27
N PHE A 101 4.39 -12.31 -2.88
CA PHE A 101 3.10 -11.65 -2.59
C PHE A 101 2.05 -11.83 -3.69
N ASP A 102 2.37 -12.55 -4.76
CA ASP A 102 1.53 -12.64 -5.95
C ASP A 102 1.10 -11.24 -6.44
N ILE A 103 2.09 -10.36 -6.63
CA ILE A 103 1.91 -8.98 -7.11
C ILE A 103 2.52 -8.84 -8.50
N GLY A 104 1.99 -7.96 -9.34
CA GLY A 104 2.57 -7.65 -10.64
C GLY A 104 4.02 -7.15 -10.53
N GLU A 105 4.86 -7.53 -11.48
CA GLU A 105 6.30 -7.27 -11.46
C GLU A 105 6.63 -5.77 -11.43
N LEU A 106 5.83 -4.95 -12.11
CA LEU A 106 5.99 -3.50 -12.09
C LEU A 106 5.71 -2.91 -10.70
N ALA A 107 4.67 -3.41 -10.02
CA ALA A 107 4.36 -3.02 -8.65
C ALA A 107 5.46 -3.48 -7.67
N ALA A 108 6.05 -4.66 -7.89
CA ALA A 108 7.19 -5.14 -7.11
C ALA A 108 8.44 -4.25 -7.29
N VAL A 109 8.72 -3.81 -8.53
CA VAL A 109 9.80 -2.84 -8.81
C VAL A 109 9.56 -1.51 -8.12
N GLU A 110 8.34 -0.95 -8.25
CA GLU A 110 7.97 0.32 -7.59
C GLU A 110 8.13 0.24 -6.07
N LEU A 111 7.71 -0.88 -5.48
CA LEU A 111 7.83 -1.14 -4.05
C LEU A 111 9.30 -1.26 -3.60
N LEU A 112 10.16 -1.91 -4.40
CA LEU A 112 11.60 -1.97 -4.12
C LEU A 112 12.28 -0.61 -4.20
N LEU A 113 11.91 0.21 -5.18
CA LEU A 113 12.44 1.57 -5.31
C LEU A 113 11.99 2.45 -4.14
N ALA A 114 10.74 2.29 -3.68
CA ALA A 114 10.28 2.92 -2.45
C ALA A 114 11.08 2.41 -1.23
N GLY A 115 11.37 1.11 -1.16
CA GLY A 115 12.19 0.50 -0.13
C GLY A 115 13.63 1.04 -0.09
N GLU A 116 14.28 1.16 -1.25
CA GLU A 116 15.60 1.76 -1.41
C GLU A 116 15.60 3.22 -0.93
N HIS A 117 14.58 3.99 -1.27
CA HIS A 117 14.47 5.37 -0.80
C HIS A 117 14.24 5.48 0.72
N GLN A 118 13.45 4.58 1.30
CA GLN A 118 13.16 4.57 2.75
C GLN A 118 14.27 3.91 3.57
N GLN A 119 15.21 3.22 2.94
CA GLN A 119 16.29 2.49 3.60
C GLN A 119 17.07 3.31 4.66
N PRO A 120 17.36 4.62 4.48
CA PRO A 120 18.01 5.42 5.52
C PRO A 120 17.26 5.48 6.85
N ARG A 121 15.94 5.23 6.86
CA ARG A 121 15.11 5.18 8.08
C ARG A 121 15.15 3.82 8.79
N PHE A 122 15.70 2.80 8.14
CA PHE A 122 15.75 1.42 8.62
C PHE A 122 17.21 0.93 8.61
N PRO A 123 18.06 1.43 9.53
CA PRO A 123 19.46 1.02 9.59
C PRO A 123 19.57 -0.49 9.82
N GLY A 124 20.40 -1.14 9.00
CA GLY A 124 20.63 -2.59 9.10
C GLY A 124 19.67 -3.45 8.27
N LEU A 125 18.64 -2.89 7.62
CA LEU A 125 17.78 -3.63 6.70
C LEU A 125 18.20 -3.46 5.23
N THR A 126 18.09 -4.53 4.45
CA THR A 126 18.23 -4.49 2.99
C THR A 126 16.99 -3.85 2.36
N ARG A 127 17.12 -3.25 1.18
CA ARG A 127 15.98 -2.66 0.45
C ARG A 127 14.82 -3.65 0.24
N GLY A 128 15.12 -4.93 0.03
CA GLY A 128 14.11 -5.99 -0.13
C GLY A 128 13.30 -6.21 1.14
N LEU A 129 13.95 -6.23 2.31
CA LEU A 129 13.25 -6.31 3.60
C LEU A 129 12.46 -5.04 3.90
N VAL A 130 12.99 -3.86 3.56
CA VAL A 130 12.24 -2.61 3.67
C VAL A 130 11.00 -2.65 2.76
N ALA A 131 11.11 -3.14 1.53
CA ALA A 131 9.97 -3.29 0.62
C ALA A 131 8.87 -4.20 1.21
N VAL A 132 9.24 -5.32 1.84
CA VAL A 132 8.31 -6.18 2.60
C VAL A 132 7.61 -5.39 3.70
N LEU A 133 8.34 -4.57 4.47
CA LEU A 133 7.74 -3.73 5.52
C LEU A 133 6.76 -2.70 4.92
N LEU A 134 7.13 -2.06 3.81
CA LEU A 134 6.27 -1.08 3.14
C LEU A 134 5.00 -1.71 2.58
N TYR A 135 5.06 -2.95 2.09
CA TYR A 135 3.89 -3.71 1.64
C TYR A 135 2.86 -3.85 2.77
N TRP A 136 3.29 -4.35 3.92
CA TRP A 136 2.43 -4.55 5.08
C TRP A 136 1.99 -3.23 5.72
N ASP A 137 2.85 -2.21 5.73
CA ASP A 137 2.49 -0.85 6.16
C ASP A 137 1.36 -0.27 5.29
N GLY A 138 1.41 -0.48 3.97
CA GLY A 138 0.34 -0.08 3.05
C GLY A 138 -1.01 -0.73 3.38
N LYS A 139 -1.02 -2.06 3.60
CA LYS A 139 -2.24 -2.78 4.03
C LYS A 139 -2.75 -2.27 5.38
N ARG A 140 -1.85 -2.02 6.33
CA ARG A 140 -2.17 -1.45 7.63
C ARG A 140 -2.77 -0.04 7.51
N CYS A 141 -2.25 0.80 6.63
CA CYS A 141 -2.79 2.13 6.35
C CYS A 141 -4.24 2.07 5.85
N ILE A 142 -4.55 1.18 4.91
CA ILE A 142 -5.92 0.98 4.43
C ILE A 142 -6.84 0.47 5.54
N ALA A 143 -6.41 -0.53 6.32
CA ALA A 143 -7.20 -1.07 7.42
C ALA A 143 -7.51 -0.01 8.49
N ASN A 144 -6.51 0.77 8.89
CA ASN A 144 -6.68 1.84 9.87
C ASN A 144 -7.56 2.97 9.34
N SER A 145 -7.42 3.31 8.06
CA SER A 145 -8.29 4.28 7.38
C SER A 145 -9.73 3.81 7.44
N LEU A 146 -10.00 2.57 7.03
CA LEU A 146 -11.32 1.98 7.04
C LEU A 146 -11.93 1.91 8.44
N ARG A 147 -11.16 1.44 9.43
CA ARG A 147 -11.58 1.40 10.83
C ARG A 147 -11.98 2.79 11.31
N THR A 148 -11.16 3.81 11.05
CA THR A 148 -11.42 5.18 11.49
C THR A 148 -12.66 5.75 10.81
N LEU A 149 -12.83 5.51 9.49
CA LEU A 149 -14.02 5.93 8.75
C LEU A 149 -15.30 5.30 9.32
N ILE A 150 -15.28 4.00 9.61
CA ILE A 150 -16.43 3.31 10.23
C ILE A 150 -16.71 3.85 11.64
N GLN A 151 -15.67 4.09 12.45
CA GLN A 151 -15.80 4.66 13.80
C GLN A 151 -16.31 6.11 13.81
N SER A 152 -16.08 6.87 12.72
CA SER A 152 -16.53 8.25 12.58
C SER A 152 -18.00 8.41 12.21
N ARG A 153 -18.71 7.31 11.92
CA ARG A 153 -20.14 7.32 11.63
C ARG A 153 -20.95 7.79 12.83
N ARG A 154 -22.13 8.37 12.58
CA ARG A 154 -23.13 8.65 13.61
C ARG A 154 -23.56 7.36 14.31
N GLY A 155 -23.27 7.26 15.60
CA GLY A 155 -23.64 6.13 16.44
C GLY A 155 -23.85 6.54 17.89
N LYS A 156 -24.50 5.66 18.68
CA LYS A 156 -24.82 5.93 20.09
C LYS A 156 -23.62 5.78 21.04
N THR A 157 -22.56 5.09 20.62
CA THR A 157 -21.46 4.67 21.51
C THR A 157 -20.15 5.43 21.25
N TRP A 158 -19.94 5.96 20.04
CA TRP A 158 -18.72 6.67 19.66
C TRP A 158 -19.05 7.95 18.90
N THR A 159 -18.97 9.09 19.57
CA THR A 159 -19.02 10.40 18.92
C THR A 159 -17.66 11.04 19.03
N LEU A 160 -16.89 11.03 17.94
CA LEU A 160 -15.59 11.69 17.83
C LEU A 160 -15.69 13.24 17.83
N GLU A 161 -16.83 13.81 18.24
CA GLU A 161 -17.16 15.25 18.19
C GLU A 161 -16.79 15.89 16.84
N LEU A 162 -17.11 15.19 15.76
CA LEU A 162 -16.78 15.64 14.40
C LEU A 162 -17.84 16.60 13.87
N SER A 163 -17.44 17.42 12.90
CA SER A 163 -18.38 18.30 12.21
C SER A 163 -19.49 17.48 11.52
N PRO A 164 -20.73 18.01 11.43
CA PRO A 164 -21.82 17.32 10.74
C PRO A 164 -21.49 16.96 9.30
N GLU A 165 -20.71 17.79 8.62
CA GLU A 165 -20.21 17.57 7.25
C GLU A 165 -19.32 16.33 7.17
N LEU A 166 -18.30 16.24 8.03
CA LEU A 166 -17.36 15.12 8.02
C LEU A 166 -18.07 13.80 8.31
N VAL A 167 -18.99 13.81 9.28
CA VAL A 167 -19.83 12.66 9.59
C VAL A 167 -20.71 12.24 8.40
N SER A 168 -21.23 13.20 7.64
CA SER A 168 -22.03 12.92 6.45
C SER A 168 -21.19 12.27 5.35
N ILE A 169 -19.98 12.80 5.10
CA ILE A 169 -19.05 12.26 4.11
C ILE A 169 -18.66 10.83 4.47
N THR A 170 -18.26 10.58 5.72
CA THR A 170 -17.81 9.25 6.14
C THR A 170 -18.95 8.25 6.20
N ALA A 171 -20.15 8.66 6.63
CA ALA A 171 -21.34 7.83 6.61
C ALA A 171 -21.71 7.41 5.18
N HIS A 172 -21.84 8.38 4.27
CA HIS A 172 -22.18 8.08 2.87
C HIS A 172 -21.15 7.15 2.22
N PHE A 173 -19.86 7.46 2.36
CA PHE A 173 -18.79 6.63 1.80
C PHE A 173 -18.82 5.20 2.34
N THR A 174 -19.01 5.04 3.65
CA THR A 174 -19.04 3.71 4.27
C THR A 174 -20.34 2.96 3.99
N ASP A 175 -21.47 3.63 3.80
CA ASP A 175 -22.73 3.00 3.33
C ASP A 175 -22.54 2.35 1.97
N GLU A 176 -21.98 3.10 1.01
CA GLU A 176 -21.68 2.57 -0.32
C GLU A 176 -20.72 1.37 -0.27
N LEU A 177 -19.73 1.38 0.62
CA LEU A 177 -18.83 0.22 0.78
C LEU A 177 -19.57 -1.00 1.36
N MET A 178 -20.45 -0.80 2.34
CA MET A 178 -21.24 -1.88 2.93
C MET A 178 -22.19 -2.50 1.89
N GLU A 179 -22.84 -1.68 1.06
CA GLU A 179 -23.67 -2.14 -0.07
C GLU A 179 -22.87 -2.98 -1.07
N GLN A 180 -21.57 -2.67 -1.26
CA GLN A 180 -20.64 -3.42 -2.10
C GLN A 180 -20.02 -4.66 -1.39
N GLY A 181 -20.63 -5.10 -0.29
CA GLY A 181 -20.28 -6.34 0.40
C GLY A 181 -19.01 -6.26 1.27
N LEU A 182 -18.66 -5.07 1.76
CA LEU A 182 -17.45 -4.88 2.59
C LEU A 182 -17.42 -5.81 3.82
N THR A 183 -18.55 -6.00 4.52
CA THR A 183 -18.62 -6.85 5.72
C THR A 183 -18.20 -8.28 5.42
N HIS A 184 -18.72 -8.86 4.33
CA HIS A 184 -18.37 -10.21 3.90
C HIS A 184 -16.88 -10.30 3.57
N LYS A 185 -16.34 -9.32 2.83
CA LYS A 185 -14.90 -9.27 2.49
C LYS A 185 -14.01 -9.21 3.72
N ILE A 186 -14.34 -8.39 4.72
CA ILE A 186 -13.59 -8.32 5.98
C ILE A 186 -13.60 -9.68 6.69
N LEU A 187 -14.77 -10.33 6.79
CA LEU A 187 -14.89 -11.64 7.44
C LEU A 187 -14.08 -12.71 6.70
N THR A 188 -14.15 -12.74 5.36
CA THR A 188 -13.33 -13.63 4.54
C THR A 188 -11.84 -13.39 4.78
N LEU A 189 -11.38 -12.14 4.78
CA LEU A 189 -9.97 -11.82 5.01
C LEU A 189 -9.49 -12.25 6.40
N VAL A 190 -10.28 -11.97 7.45
CA VAL A 190 -9.94 -12.41 8.82
C VAL A 190 -9.86 -13.93 8.91
N SER A 191 -10.66 -14.68 8.14
CA SER A 191 -10.60 -16.15 8.09
C SER A 191 -9.41 -16.71 7.31
N GLN A 192 -8.82 -15.92 6.41
CA GLN A 192 -7.74 -16.36 5.50
C GLN A 192 -6.34 -15.92 5.97
N ILE A 193 -6.24 -14.83 6.74
CA ILE A 193 -4.95 -14.32 7.20
C ILE A 193 -4.45 -15.20 8.35
N ASP A 194 -3.44 -16.00 8.07
CA ASP A 194 -2.63 -16.68 9.07
C ASP A 194 -1.19 -16.17 9.02
N VAL A 195 -0.80 -15.53 10.13
CA VAL A 195 0.51 -14.91 10.33
C VAL A 195 1.63 -15.94 10.24
N ASN A 196 1.40 -17.19 10.66
CA ASN A 196 2.41 -18.24 10.63
C ASN A 196 2.78 -18.59 9.19
N THR A 197 1.78 -18.77 8.31
CA THR A 197 2.01 -19.00 6.88
C THR A 197 2.77 -17.85 6.22
N GLU A 198 2.50 -16.59 6.59
CA GLU A 198 3.23 -15.45 6.03
C GLU A 198 4.70 -15.42 6.50
N PHE A 199 4.96 -15.76 7.76
CA PHE A 199 6.34 -15.94 8.25
C PHE A 199 7.06 -17.08 7.53
N GLU A 200 6.40 -18.23 7.32
CA GLU A 200 6.99 -19.36 6.59
C GLU A 200 7.36 -19.01 5.14
N LYS A 201 6.52 -18.22 4.45
CA LYS A 201 6.82 -17.71 3.10
C LYS A 201 8.08 -16.84 3.10
N LEU A 202 8.16 -15.88 4.02
CA LEU A 202 9.34 -15.01 4.17
C LEU A 202 10.60 -15.79 4.53
N GLN A 203 10.45 -16.87 5.28
CA GLN A 203 11.55 -17.74 5.67
C GLN A 203 12.14 -18.55 4.49
N LYS A 204 11.34 -18.89 3.48
CA LYS A 204 11.78 -19.62 2.30
C LYS A 204 12.59 -18.72 1.36
N GLU A 205 12.20 -17.45 1.23
CA GLU A 205 12.81 -16.50 0.31
C GLU A 205 14.10 -15.85 0.86
N ARG A 206 15.23 -16.55 0.67
CA ARG A 206 16.57 -16.08 1.11
C ARG A 206 17.12 -14.90 0.31
N GLY A 207 16.53 -14.57 -0.84
CA GLY A 207 17.09 -13.57 -1.76
C GLY A 207 16.82 -12.11 -1.37
N LEU A 208 16.00 -11.85 -0.33
CA LEU A 208 15.66 -10.49 0.10
C LEU A 208 16.57 -9.95 1.23
N GLY A 209 17.31 -10.80 1.96
CA GLY A 209 18.18 -10.37 3.06
C GLY A 209 18.77 -11.51 3.90
N SER A 210 19.69 -11.17 4.82
CA SER A 210 20.39 -12.17 5.66
C SER A 210 19.55 -12.68 6.84
N GLU A 211 19.87 -13.89 7.35
CA GLU A 211 19.11 -14.60 8.40
C GLU A 211 19.00 -13.87 9.76
N LYS A 212 19.77 -12.80 9.99
CA LYS A 212 19.83 -12.08 11.27
C LYS A 212 18.49 -11.47 11.70
N HIS A 213 17.59 -11.19 10.76
CA HIS A 213 16.29 -10.54 11.02
C HIS A 213 15.15 -11.53 11.28
N ARG A 214 15.44 -12.83 11.39
CA ARG A 214 14.42 -13.89 11.55
C ARG A 214 14.14 -14.27 13.02
N LYS A 215 14.83 -13.65 13.99
CA LYS A 215 14.83 -14.06 15.41
C LYS A 215 14.62 -12.93 16.43
N GLU A 216 14.32 -11.72 15.99
CA GLU A 216 13.86 -10.62 16.87
C GLU A 216 12.35 -10.43 16.70
#